data_AF-A0A9P9P706-F1
#
_entry.id   AF-A0A9P9P706-F1
#
_cell.length_a   1.000
_cell.length_b   1.000
_cell.length_c   1.000
_cell.angle_alpha   90.00
_cell.angle_beta   90.00
_cell.angle_gamma   90.00
#
_symmetry.space_group_name_H-M   'P 1'
#
loop_
_entity.id
_entity.type
_entity.pdbx_description
1 polymer ?
#
loop_
_entity_poly.entity_id
_entity_poly.type
_entity_poly.pdbx_seq_one_letter_code
_entity_poly.pdbx_strand_id
1 'polypeptide(L)'
;MATDMGDIIVTTMETEKDFIEANECISEAFGRQAKDTVWMAMNPGWETEEGQVLNVQSLLTRWKSTTTNKDGKPNTVFLKATVPDPAKQGERRVAGFAIWAQLSNVEGHGDKFTGDMSEALARLNETDKRFADQMFRSMWKRRIEYIKEVSESGRNPPAIFVLDICAVHPDFQRRGIAGRLVQMGLNEAKQRGNLECTTEGSAMGRGVYRKLGFKDEGVGDVIYEVDEEFQSRDKPPNLSTFTMPIVDIHTHVYPPKYMELLRSRDTVPYVRTFSDAPESARLIILPGEDDPSTPSTSRGRPIGSEYYDIKEKIAFMDLHHIDKSVISLANPWLDFLPKEEAGDAARNINDDVNDQCSQYPGRLYFFGTLPLSASTEVITAEIERLSTLKYARGVIMGTSGLGQGLDDEKLDPVYAALEKHQQLIFLHPHYGLPASVYGPRASEYGHVLPLALGFPLETTIAVSRMLLSGVWDRFTKLNVLLAHSGGTLPFLAGRIESCILHDGHLKKHGKTERRRNVWDILKTNIYLDAVIYSEVGLKAALDASGADRLLFGTDHPFFPPLEEDAKEWHSVNANYGAISKAFFDEDRKAQAVLGGNAMRILKIE
;
A
#
# COMPACT_ATOMS: atom_id res chain seq x y z
N MET A 1 -15.49 -38.60 5.18
CA MET A 1 -15.00 -38.94 3.82
C MET A 1 -13.80 -38.06 3.54
N ALA A 2 -12.62 -38.65 3.30
CA ALA A 2 -11.41 -37.90 2.98
C ALA A 2 -11.49 -37.34 1.55
N THR A 3 -11.15 -36.07 1.37
CA THR A 3 -11.02 -35.44 0.05
C THR A 3 -9.57 -35.55 -0.42
N ASP A 4 -9.27 -36.62 -1.16
CA ASP A 4 -7.94 -36.89 -1.72
C ASP A 4 -7.76 -36.16 -3.06
N MET A 5 -7.14 -34.99 -3.04
CA MET A 5 -6.67 -34.29 -4.24
C MET A 5 -5.41 -33.51 -3.90
N GLY A 6 -4.27 -34.20 -3.80
CA GLY A 6 -2.94 -33.65 -3.48
C GLY A 6 -2.29 -34.34 -2.29
N ASP A 7 -1.10 -33.91 -1.89
CA ASP A 7 -0.40 -34.48 -0.73
C ASP A 7 -0.95 -33.99 0.62
N ILE A 8 -2.08 -33.28 0.64
CA ILE A 8 -2.78 -32.78 1.83
C ILE A 8 -4.04 -33.59 2.06
N ILE A 9 -4.16 -34.19 3.25
CA ILE A 9 -5.34 -34.98 3.65
C ILE A 9 -6.03 -34.27 4.80
N VAL A 10 -7.32 -33.94 4.65
CA VAL A 10 -8.16 -33.35 5.70
C VAL A 10 -9.10 -34.41 6.28
N THR A 11 -9.05 -34.59 7.61
CA THR A 11 -9.91 -35.51 8.37
C THR A 11 -10.32 -34.88 9.70
N THR A 12 -11.18 -35.57 10.45
CA THR A 12 -11.44 -35.27 11.86
C THR A 12 -10.23 -35.61 12.73
N MET A 13 -10.11 -34.93 13.86
CA MET A 13 -9.18 -35.29 14.93
C MET A 13 -9.76 -36.45 15.74
N GLU A 14 -8.92 -37.44 16.06
CA GLU A 14 -9.37 -38.71 16.65
C GLU A 14 -8.52 -39.15 17.85
N THR A 15 -7.30 -38.61 17.99
CA THR A 15 -6.32 -39.05 18.99
C THR A 15 -5.77 -37.88 19.79
N GLU A 16 -5.28 -38.13 21.02
CA GLU A 16 -4.64 -37.08 21.83
C GLU A 16 -3.39 -36.51 21.14
N LYS A 17 -2.68 -37.32 20.35
CA LYS A 17 -1.55 -36.89 19.51
C LYS A 17 -1.94 -35.78 18.53
N ASP A 18 -3.15 -35.83 17.95
CA ASP A 18 -3.62 -34.81 17.02
C ASP A 18 -3.68 -33.42 17.67
N PHE A 19 -4.07 -33.36 18.95
CA PHE A 19 -4.17 -32.12 19.72
C PHE A 19 -2.81 -31.56 20.11
N ILE A 20 -1.81 -32.42 20.32
CA ILE A 20 -0.42 -31.99 20.54
C ILE A 20 0.11 -31.30 19.28
N GLU A 21 0.01 -31.94 18.11
CA GLU A 21 0.51 -31.36 16.86
C GLU A 21 -0.31 -30.14 16.40
N ALA A 22 -1.61 -30.08 16.72
CA ALA A 22 -2.39 -28.87 16.49
C ALA A 22 -1.99 -27.72 17.41
N ASN A 23 -1.65 -28.00 18.68
CA ASN A 23 -1.15 -26.95 19.57
C ASN A 23 0.16 -26.34 19.07
N GLU A 24 1.04 -27.14 18.45
CA GLU A 24 2.22 -26.64 17.75
C GLU A 24 1.81 -25.68 16.63
N CYS A 25 0.86 -26.06 15.77
CA CYS A 25 0.34 -25.21 14.70
C CYS A 25 -0.24 -23.88 15.23
N ILE A 26 -1.02 -23.91 16.32
CA ILE A 26 -1.60 -22.72 16.97
C ILE A 26 -0.49 -21.82 17.50
N SER A 27 0.45 -22.39 18.25
CA SER A 27 1.52 -21.63 18.91
C SER A 27 2.43 -20.96 17.88
N GLU A 28 2.72 -21.64 16.77
CA GLU A 28 3.48 -21.08 15.66
C GLU A 28 2.71 -19.99 14.91
N ALA A 29 1.44 -20.25 14.56
CA ALA A 29 0.63 -19.31 13.79
C ALA A 29 0.25 -18.06 14.59
N PHE A 30 -0.30 -18.24 15.80
CA PHE A 30 -0.82 -17.14 16.61
C PHE A 30 0.24 -16.55 17.54
N GLY A 31 1.06 -17.38 18.19
CA GLY A 31 2.11 -16.91 19.10
C GLY A 31 3.32 -16.31 18.37
N ARG A 32 3.96 -17.09 17.48
CA ARG A 32 5.23 -16.68 16.84
C ARG A 32 5.04 -15.79 15.61
N GLN A 33 4.19 -16.19 14.66
CA GLN A 33 4.01 -15.49 13.39
C GLN A 33 3.11 -14.25 13.52
N ALA A 34 1.87 -14.43 13.98
CA ALA A 34 0.91 -13.35 14.09
C ALA A 34 1.18 -12.45 15.30
N LYS A 35 1.75 -13.00 16.37
CA LYS A 35 1.87 -12.34 17.69
C LYS A 35 0.51 -11.81 18.16
N ASP A 36 -0.49 -12.68 18.11
CA ASP A 36 -1.85 -12.37 18.50
C ASP A 36 -1.92 -12.08 19.99
N THR A 37 -2.13 -10.81 20.35
CA THR A 37 -2.03 -10.38 21.74
C THR A 37 -3.16 -10.93 22.62
N VAL A 38 -4.34 -11.22 22.08
CA VAL A 38 -5.43 -11.85 22.83
C VAL A 38 -5.13 -13.33 23.01
N TRP A 39 -4.70 -14.01 21.96
CA TRP A 39 -4.32 -15.42 22.10
C TRP A 39 -3.15 -15.60 23.07
N MET A 40 -2.11 -14.77 22.97
CA MET A 40 -0.96 -14.82 23.88
C MET A 40 -1.35 -14.50 25.33
N ALA A 41 -2.25 -13.53 25.55
CA ALA A 41 -2.77 -13.23 26.88
C ALA A 41 -3.59 -14.39 27.47
N MET A 42 -4.34 -15.10 26.63
CA MET A 42 -5.13 -16.27 27.04
C MET A 42 -4.29 -17.50 27.36
N ASN A 43 -3.07 -17.56 26.83
CA ASN A 43 -2.18 -18.70 26.97
C ASN A 43 -0.85 -18.23 27.56
N PRO A 44 -0.82 -17.74 28.81
CA PRO A 44 0.41 -17.25 29.42
C PRO A 44 1.45 -18.36 29.51
N GLY A 45 2.69 -18.04 29.14
CA GLY A 45 3.77 -19.02 29.08
C GLY A 45 3.58 -20.06 27.97
N TRP A 46 2.80 -19.77 26.92
CA TRP A 46 2.63 -20.65 25.76
C TRP A 46 3.96 -21.07 25.14
N GLU A 47 5.02 -20.30 25.28
CA GLU A 47 6.37 -20.63 24.81
C GLU A 47 7.11 -21.67 25.68
N THR A 48 6.59 -21.97 26.88
CA THR A 48 7.17 -22.91 27.85
C THR A 48 6.58 -24.31 27.72
N GLU A 49 7.30 -25.34 28.17
CA GLU A 49 6.79 -26.72 28.19
C GLU A 49 5.50 -26.85 29.02
N GLU A 50 5.43 -26.18 30.17
CA GLU A 50 4.24 -26.20 31.04
C GLU A 50 3.04 -25.55 30.35
N GLY A 51 3.23 -24.41 29.68
CA GLY A 51 2.18 -23.74 28.92
C GLY A 51 1.69 -24.56 27.73
N GLN A 52 2.60 -25.23 27.00
CA GLN A 52 2.23 -26.15 25.92
C GLN A 52 1.34 -27.30 26.43
N VAL A 53 1.67 -27.88 27.59
CA VAL A 53 0.84 -28.94 28.22
C VAL A 53 -0.54 -28.42 28.60
N LEU A 54 -0.63 -27.23 29.19
CA LEU A 54 -1.89 -26.62 29.58
C LEU A 54 -2.79 -26.31 28.38
N ASN A 55 -2.22 -25.83 27.27
CA ASN A 55 -2.98 -25.53 26.06
C ASN A 55 -3.56 -26.82 25.45
N VAL A 56 -2.75 -27.89 25.38
CA VAL A 56 -3.21 -29.21 24.92
C VAL A 56 -4.34 -29.75 25.82
N GLN A 57 -4.19 -29.65 27.14
CA GLN A 57 -5.24 -30.06 28.08
C GLN A 57 -6.55 -29.29 27.88
N SER A 58 -6.45 -28.00 27.56
CA SER A 58 -7.62 -27.14 27.29
C SER A 58 -8.34 -27.59 26.01
N LEU A 59 -7.59 -27.87 24.94
CA LEU A 59 -8.15 -28.42 23.69
C LEU A 59 -8.77 -29.82 23.90
N LEU A 60 -8.11 -30.70 24.64
CA LEU A 60 -8.62 -32.03 24.96
C LEU A 60 -9.89 -31.97 25.80
N THR A 61 -9.95 -31.04 26.75
CA THR A 61 -11.16 -30.82 27.57
C THR A 61 -12.31 -30.39 26.68
N ARG A 62 -12.09 -29.39 25.82
CA ARG A 62 -13.08 -28.91 24.84
C ARG A 62 -13.56 -30.03 23.91
N TRP A 63 -12.65 -30.89 23.46
CA TRP A 63 -13.00 -32.03 22.60
C TRP A 63 -13.83 -33.07 23.35
N LYS A 64 -13.41 -33.48 24.55
CA LYS A 64 -14.11 -34.48 25.38
C LYS A 64 -15.47 -33.99 25.88
N SER A 65 -15.67 -32.68 26.01
CA SER A 65 -16.94 -32.06 26.42
C SER A 65 -17.90 -31.76 25.26
N THR A 66 -17.62 -32.25 24.04
CA THR A 66 -18.46 -31.99 22.86
C THR A 66 -19.86 -32.57 23.06
N THR A 67 -20.87 -31.71 22.99
CA THR A 67 -22.30 -32.08 23.03
C THR A 67 -22.79 -32.45 21.63
N THR A 68 -24.03 -32.94 21.52
CA THR A 68 -24.67 -33.26 20.23
C THR A 68 -25.94 -32.44 20.02
N ASN A 69 -26.24 -32.11 18.76
CA ASN A 69 -27.55 -31.60 18.39
C ASN A 69 -28.60 -32.73 18.37
N LYS A 70 -29.85 -32.36 18.10
CA LYS A 70 -31.02 -33.24 18.07
C LYS A 70 -30.92 -34.37 17.03
N ASP A 71 -30.09 -34.20 16.00
CA ASP A 71 -29.84 -35.20 14.96
C ASP A 71 -28.69 -36.15 15.35
N GLY A 72 -28.18 -36.04 16.59
CA GLY A 72 -27.06 -36.84 17.11
C GLY A 72 -25.69 -36.44 16.57
N LYS A 73 -25.58 -35.33 15.83
CA LYS A 73 -24.30 -34.84 15.31
C LYS A 73 -23.58 -34.02 16.37
N PRO A 74 -22.24 -34.11 16.48
CA PRO A 74 -21.47 -33.30 17.42
C PRO A 74 -21.64 -31.81 17.09
N ASN A 75 -21.83 -30.98 18.12
CA ASN A 75 -21.94 -29.53 17.97
C ASN A 75 -20.60 -28.90 17.64
N THR A 76 -19.48 -29.45 18.12
CA THR A 76 -18.14 -29.00 17.77
C THR A 76 -17.43 -30.04 16.90
N VAL A 77 -16.82 -29.60 15.79
CA VAL A 77 -16.07 -30.43 14.85
C VAL A 77 -14.62 -29.98 14.83
N PHE A 78 -13.71 -30.90 15.12
CA PHE A 78 -12.27 -30.69 15.11
C PHE A 78 -11.67 -31.32 13.86
N LEU A 79 -11.06 -30.52 13.01
CA LEU A 79 -10.47 -30.92 11.74
C LEU A 79 -8.95 -30.78 11.80
N LYS A 80 -8.25 -31.74 11.20
CA LYS A 80 -6.80 -31.68 10.96
C LYS A 80 -6.52 -31.82 9.47
N ALA A 81 -5.51 -31.11 9.01
CA ALA A 81 -4.89 -31.29 7.70
C ALA A 81 -3.49 -31.85 7.91
N THR A 82 -3.22 -33.02 7.32
CA THR A 82 -1.91 -33.67 7.41
C THR A 82 -1.16 -33.61 6.10
N VAL A 83 0.16 -33.56 6.17
CA VAL A 83 1.11 -33.63 5.04
C VAL A 83 2.16 -34.70 5.33
N PRO A 84 2.89 -35.24 4.31
CA PRO A 84 4.03 -36.10 4.55
C PRO A 84 5.06 -35.42 5.46
N ASP A 85 5.56 -36.13 6.48
CA ASP A 85 6.56 -35.60 7.39
C ASP A 85 7.94 -35.57 6.69
N PRO A 86 8.56 -34.38 6.51
CA PRO A 86 9.86 -34.28 5.85
C PRO A 86 11.00 -34.91 6.66
N ALA A 87 10.83 -35.08 7.97
CA ALA A 87 11.84 -35.67 8.86
C ALA A 87 11.67 -37.19 9.05
N LYS A 88 10.50 -37.75 8.72
CA LYS A 88 10.16 -39.16 8.95
C LYS A 88 9.49 -39.79 7.75
N GLN A 89 10.29 -40.52 6.97
CA GLN A 89 9.82 -41.17 5.74
C GLN A 89 8.66 -42.15 6.04
N GLY A 90 7.53 -41.94 5.39
CA GLY A 90 6.32 -42.76 5.54
C GLY A 90 5.36 -42.29 6.64
N GLU A 91 5.73 -41.32 7.46
CA GLU A 91 4.85 -40.69 8.44
C GLU A 91 4.19 -39.43 7.88
N ARG A 92 3.09 -39.02 8.53
CA ARG A 92 2.40 -37.75 8.25
C ARG A 92 2.31 -36.95 9.53
N ARG A 93 2.42 -35.63 9.42
CA ARG A 93 2.25 -34.68 10.53
C ARG A 93 1.09 -33.73 10.26
N VAL A 94 0.46 -33.22 11.30
CA VAL A 94 -0.51 -32.13 11.21
C VAL A 94 0.21 -30.86 10.78
N ALA A 95 -0.29 -30.25 9.72
CA ALA A 95 0.22 -29.00 9.15
C ALA A 95 -0.77 -27.83 9.31
N GLY A 96 -2.01 -28.13 9.67
CA GLY A 96 -3.02 -27.16 10.04
C GLY A 96 -4.23 -27.83 10.66
N PHE A 97 -5.05 -27.05 11.33
CA PHE A 97 -6.25 -27.53 11.99
C PHE A 97 -7.34 -26.45 11.98
N ALA A 98 -8.58 -26.88 12.17
CA ALA A 98 -9.71 -25.97 12.33
C ALA A 98 -10.74 -26.51 13.33
N ILE A 99 -11.41 -25.60 14.04
CA ILE A 99 -12.54 -25.89 14.91
C ILE A 99 -13.78 -25.19 14.34
N TRP A 100 -14.83 -25.97 14.14
CA TRP A 100 -16.15 -25.46 13.78
C TRP A 100 -17.16 -25.75 14.89
N ALA A 101 -18.06 -24.81 15.17
CA ALA A 101 -19.04 -24.94 16.25
C ALA A 101 -20.46 -24.59 15.76
N GLN A 102 -21.42 -25.47 16.05
CA GLN A 102 -22.85 -25.24 15.82
C GLN A 102 -23.45 -24.56 17.04
N LEU A 103 -23.92 -23.32 16.87
CA LEU A 103 -24.45 -22.50 17.96
C LEU A 103 -25.93 -22.19 17.75
N SER A 104 -26.71 -22.23 18.84
CA SER A 104 -28.15 -21.92 18.83
C SER A 104 -28.66 -21.53 20.22
N ASN A 105 -29.64 -20.62 20.28
CA ASN A 105 -30.41 -20.39 21.51
C ASN A 105 -31.62 -21.32 21.66
N VAL A 106 -31.92 -22.13 20.64
CA VAL A 106 -33.00 -23.11 20.66
C VAL A 106 -32.46 -24.45 21.14
N GLU A 107 -33.12 -25.02 22.15
CA GLU A 107 -32.69 -26.28 22.77
C GLU A 107 -32.60 -27.42 21.73
N GLY A 108 -31.53 -28.20 21.81
CA GLY A 108 -31.25 -29.31 20.89
C GLY A 108 -30.73 -28.89 19.51
N HIS A 109 -30.62 -27.59 19.20
CA HIS A 109 -30.16 -27.13 17.87
C HIS A 109 -28.71 -26.67 17.81
N GLY A 110 -27.99 -26.62 18.94
CA GLY A 110 -26.60 -26.21 19.02
C GLY A 110 -26.22 -25.86 20.45
N ASP A 111 -24.95 -25.55 20.68
CA ASP A 111 -24.51 -25.03 21.98
C ASP A 111 -24.96 -23.57 22.16
N LYS A 112 -25.33 -23.22 23.39
CA LYS A 112 -25.55 -21.82 23.76
C LYS A 112 -24.21 -21.10 23.85
N PHE A 113 -24.15 -19.89 23.30
CA PHE A 113 -22.97 -19.05 23.35
C PHE A 113 -23.28 -17.73 24.06
N THR A 114 -22.71 -17.55 25.25
CA THR A 114 -22.90 -16.34 26.07
C THR A 114 -21.74 -15.36 25.96
N GLY A 115 -20.60 -15.79 25.42
CA GLY A 115 -19.35 -15.04 25.46
C GLY A 115 -18.74 -14.92 26.87
N ASP A 116 -19.24 -15.67 27.85
CA ASP A 116 -18.71 -15.64 29.22
C ASP A 116 -17.35 -16.35 29.28
N MET A 117 -16.32 -15.58 29.62
CA MET A 117 -14.94 -16.05 29.73
C MET A 117 -14.46 -16.11 31.18
N SER A 118 -15.34 -15.97 32.17
CA SER A 118 -14.98 -15.85 33.58
C SER A 118 -14.08 -16.99 34.08
N GLU A 119 -14.36 -18.23 33.66
CA GLU A 119 -13.56 -19.41 34.01
C GLU A 119 -12.20 -19.40 33.32
N ALA A 120 -12.17 -19.10 32.02
CA ALA A 120 -10.94 -19.06 31.22
C ALA A 120 -9.98 -17.94 31.68
N LEU A 121 -10.53 -16.83 32.17
CA LEU A 121 -9.77 -15.67 32.66
C LEU A 121 -9.43 -15.75 34.16
N ALA A 122 -9.85 -16.79 34.88
CA ALA A 122 -9.70 -16.89 36.33
C ALA A 122 -8.23 -16.88 36.81
N ARG A 123 -7.29 -17.20 35.91
CA ARG A 123 -5.84 -17.23 36.21
C ARG A 123 -5.13 -15.89 35.96
N LEU A 124 -5.80 -14.93 35.34
CA LEU A 124 -5.23 -13.60 35.08
C LEU A 124 -5.36 -12.70 36.30
N ASN A 125 -4.50 -11.69 36.41
CA ASN A 125 -4.70 -10.61 37.39
C ASN A 125 -5.95 -9.78 37.02
N GLU A 126 -6.49 -9.03 37.97
CA GLU A 126 -7.75 -8.28 37.79
C GLU A 126 -7.71 -7.28 36.62
N THR A 127 -6.56 -6.64 36.37
CA THR A 127 -6.42 -5.68 35.27
C THR A 127 -6.45 -6.38 33.91
N ASP A 128 -5.71 -7.48 33.75
CA ASP A 128 -5.65 -8.23 32.50
C ASP A 128 -6.93 -9.02 32.24
N LYS A 129 -7.59 -9.48 33.31
CA LYS A 129 -8.93 -10.06 33.24
C LYS A 129 -9.95 -9.05 32.71
N ARG A 130 -9.95 -7.81 33.23
CA ARG A 130 -10.86 -6.74 32.76
C ARG A 130 -10.59 -6.40 31.29
N PHE A 131 -9.32 -6.24 30.92
CA PHE A 131 -8.94 -5.96 29.54
C PHE A 131 -9.38 -7.08 28.58
N ALA A 132 -9.07 -8.34 28.91
CA ALA A 132 -9.43 -9.49 28.08
C ALA A 132 -10.96 -9.64 27.94
N ASP A 133 -11.72 -9.47 29.02
CA ASP A 133 -13.19 -9.52 28.98
C ASP A 133 -13.78 -8.47 28.02
N GLN A 134 -13.26 -7.22 28.03
CA GLN A 134 -13.68 -6.17 27.11
C GLN A 134 -13.35 -6.48 25.64
N MET A 135 -12.18 -7.07 25.41
CA MET A 135 -11.76 -7.50 24.07
C MET A 135 -12.70 -8.58 23.52
N PHE A 136 -13.04 -9.60 24.31
CA PHE A 136 -13.94 -10.67 23.89
C PHE A 136 -15.38 -10.21 23.70
N ARG A 137 -15.88 -9.34 24.59
CA ARG A 137 -17.21 -8.73 24.42
C ARG A 137 -17.31 -8.00 23.09
N SER A 138 -16.29 -7.23 22.72
CA SER A 138 -16.26 -6.52 21.45
C SER A 138 -16.20 -7.48 20.26
N MET A 139 -15.31 -8.49 20.33
CA MET A 139 -15.11 -9.47 19.26
C MET A 139 -16.37 -10.28 18.96
N TRP A 140 -17.09 -10.71 19.97
CA TRP A 140 -18.26 -11.59 19.81
C TRP A 140 -19.61 -10.89 19.91
N LYS A 141 -19.62 -9.55 20.04
CA LYS A 141 -20.84 -8.74 20.08
C LYS A 141 -21.78 -9.11 18.94
N ARG A 142 -21.27 -9.05 17.70
CA ARG A 142 -22.04 -9.39 16.51
C ARG A 142 -22.45 -10.86 16.46
N ARG A 143 -21.56 -11.78 16.85
CA ARG A 143 -21.85 -13.22 16.91
C ARG A 143 -23.06 -13.52 17.82
N ILE A 144 -23.08 -12.94 19.01
CA ILE A 144 -24.16 -13.11 19.99
C ILE A 144 -25.48 -12.56 19.44
N GLU A 145 -25.46 -11.35 18.88
CA GLU A 145 -26.63 -10.75 18.24
C GLU A 145 -27.15 -11.60 17.08
N TYR A 146 -26.24 -12.15 16.26
CA TYR A 146 -26.63 -12.95 15.12
C TYR A 146 -27.27 -14.28 15.50
N ILE A 147 -26.76 -14.95 16.54
CA ILE A 147 -27.39 -16.17 17.08
C ILE A 147 -28.82 -15.88 17.54
N LYS A 148 -29.04 -14.72 18.16
CA LYS A 148 -30.37 -14.28 18.58
C LYS A 148 -31.29 -14.04 17.38
N GLU A 149 -30.85 -13.28 16.38
CA GLU A 149 -31.58 -13.02 15.14
C GLU A 149 -32.00 -14.33 14.44
N VAL A 150 -31.05 -15.27 14.30
CA VAL A 150 -31.31 -16.58 13.68
C VAL A 150 -32.37 -17.35 14.46
N SER A 151 -32.28 -17.35 15.80
CA SER A 151 -33.23 -18.05 16.67
C SER A 151 -34.65 -17.45 16.60
N GLU A 152 -34.77 -16.15 16.34
CA GLU A 152 -36.04 -15.42 16.24
C GLU A 152 -36.61 -15.35 14.81
N SER A 153 -35.79 -15.63 13.79
CA SER A 153 -36.14 -15.46 12.37
C SER A 153 -37.07 -16.53 11.76
N GLY A 154 -37.39 -17.60 12.48
CA GLY A 154 -38.14 -18.74 11.95
C GLY A 154 -37.34 -19.64 11.00
N ARG A 155 -36.02 -19.46 10.90
CA ARG A 155 -35.11 -20.34 10.13
C ARG A 155 -35.14 -21.77 10.68
N ASN A 156 -34.97 -22.75 9.78
CA ASN A 156 -34.86 -24.17 10.13
C ASN A 156 -33.68 -24.81 9.38
N PRO A 157 -32.59 -25.19 10.08
CA PRO A 157 -32.43 -25.15 11.54
C PRO A 157 -32.22 -23.71 12.07
N PRO A 158 -32.72 -23.38 13.28
CA PRO A 158 -32.43 -22.11 13.97
C PRO A 158 -31.03 -22.12 14.59
N ALA A 159 -29.99 -22.33 13.77
CA ALA A 159 -28.60 -22.41 14.21
C ALA A 159 -27.65 -21.81 13.17
N ILE A 160 -26.44 -21.48 13.62
CA ILE A 160 -25.31 -21.09 12.75
C ILE A 160 -24.15 -22.08 12.93
N PHE A 161 -23.22 -22.10 11.97
CA PHE A 161 -22.01 -22.91 12.04
C PHE A 161 -20.77 -22.03 11.94
N VAL A 162 -20.13 -21.78 13.08
CA VAL A 162 -19.05 -20.82 13.22
C VAL A 162 -17.70 -21.49 12.98
N LEU A 163 -16.85 -20.90 12.14
CA LEU A 163 -15.42 -21.22 12.12
C LEU A 163 -14.77 -20.47 13.28
N ASP A 164 -14.48 -21.19 14.36
CA ASP A 164 -14.01 -20.61 15.62
C ASP A 164 -12.49 -20.47 15.65
N ILE A 165 -11.77 -21.48 15.12
CA ILE A 165 -10.31 -21.41 14.95
C ILE A 165 -9.93 -22.00 13.59
N CYS A 166 -8.99 -21.36 12.90
CA CYS A 166 -8.28 -21.93 11.76
C CYS A 166 -6.81 -21.53 11.87
N ALA A 167 -5.92 -22.50 12.04
CA ALA A 167 -4.47 -22.25 12.06
C ALA A 167 -3.74 -23.20 11.12
N VAL A 168 -2.74 -22.66 10.43
CA VAL A 168 -1.83 -23.42 9.57
C VAL A 168 -0.43 -23.07 9.99
N HIS A 169 0.37 -24.09 10.28
CA HIS A 169 1.77 -23.90 10.65
C HIS A 169 2.50 -23.10 9.54
N PRO A 170 3.30 -22.08 9.87
CA PRO A 170 3.95 -21.18 8.91
C PRO A 170 4.67 -21.92 7.77
N ASP A 171 5.45 -22.96 8.08
CA ASP A 171 6.18 -23.78 7.10
C ASP A 171 5.30 -24.48 6.04
N PHE A 172 3.99 -24.61 6.29
CA PHE A 172 3.05 -25.27 5.39
C PHE A 172 1.98 -24.34 4.83
N GLN A 173 2.10 -23.02 5.06
CA GLN A 173 1.20 -22.03 4.47
C GLN A 173 1.34 -21.97 2.94
N ARG A 174 0.37 -21.35 2.28
CA ARG A 174 0.29 -21.20 0.79
C ARG A 174 0.14 -22.50 0.01
N ARG A 175 -0.03 -23.63 0.69
CA ARG A 175 -0.33 -24.94 0.06
C ARG A 175 -1.83 -25.22 -0.07
N GLY A 176 -2.68 -24.23 0.23
CA GLY A 176 -4.15 -24.38 0.20
C GLY A 176 -4.75 -25.09 1.41
N ILE A 177 -3.98 -25.34 2.47
CA ILE A 177 -4.41 -26.07 3.67
C ILE A 177 -5.61 -25.39 4.36
N ALA A 178 -5.51 -24.09 4.65
CA ALA A 178 -6.59 -23.32 5.27
C ALA A 178 -7.87 -23.40 4.42
N GLY A 179 -7.75 -23.22 3.10
CA GLY A 179 -8.89 -23.31 2.19
C GLY A 179 -9.59 -24.68 2.25
N ARG A 180 -8.84 -25.78 2.35
CA ARG A 180 -9.39 -27.13 2.46
C ARG A 180 -10.06 -27.39 3.80
N LEU A 181 -9.46 -26.93 4.91
CA LEU A 181 -10.05 -27.00 6.24
C LEU A 181 -11.39 -26.25 6.30
N VAL A 182 -11.42 -25.04 5.73
CA VAL A 182 -12.63 -24.22 5.69
C VAL A 182 -13.68 -24.85 4.78
N GLN A 183 -13.29 -25.31 3.59
CA GLN A 183 -14.21 -25.98 2.66
C GLN A 183 -14.85 -27.24 3.27
N MET A 184 -14.12 -28.01 4.08
CA MET A 184 -14.67 -29.17 4.77
C MET A 184 -15.76 -28.77 5.78
N GLY A 185 -15.56 -27.68 6.52
CA GLY A 185 -16.59 -27.15 7.42
C GLY A 185 -17.81 -26.60 6.69
N LEU A 186 -17.62 -25.90 5.57
CA LEU A 186 -18.73 -25.46 4.71
C LEU A 186 -19.55 -26.64 4.16
N ASN A 187 -18.88 -27.74 3.79
CA ASN A 187 -19.54 -28.96 3.35
C ASN A 187 -20.36 -29.60 4.49
N GLU A 188 -19.83 -29.60 5.71
CA GLU A 188 -20.53 -30.09 6.90
C GLU A 188 -21.76 -29.23 7.22
N ALA A 189 -21.65 -27.89 7.13
CA ALA A 189 -22.78 -26.98 7.29
C ALA A 189 -23.90 -27.24 6.27
N LYS A 190 -23.54 -27.52 5.02
CA LYS A 190 -24.48 -27.91 3.96
C LYS A 190 -25.23 -29.20 4.33
N GLN A 191 -24.52 -30.20 4.84
CA GLN A 191 -25.10 -31.48 5.30
C GLN A 191 -25.95 -31.35 6.57
N ARG A 192 -25.87 -30.22 7.29
CA ARG A 192 -26.67 -29.90 8.48
C ARG A 192 -27.90 -29.07 8.15
N GLY A 193 -28.33 -29.04 6.88
CA GLY A 193 -29.50 -28.28 6.45
C GLY A 193 -29.16 -26.87 6.00
N ASN A 194 -28.00 -26.68 5.36
CA ASN A 194 -27.51 -25.37 4.89
C ASN A 194 -27.40 -24.33 6.01
N LEU A 195 -26.77 -24.72 7.13
CA LEU A 195 -26.46 -23.76 8.20
C LEU A 195 -25.62 -22.62 7.65
N GLU A 196 -25.96 -21.40 8.04
CA GLU A 196 -25.17 -20.24 7.68
C GLU A 196 -23.86 -20.22 8.46
N CYS A 197 -22.78 -19.88 7.77
CA CYS A 197 -21.43 -19.92 8.33
C CYS A 197 -20.91 -18.52 8.60
N THR A 198 -20.34 -18.31 9.78
CA THR A 198 -19.74 -17.04 10.18
C THR A 198 -18.37 -17.24 10.81
N THR A 199 -17.56 -16.19 10.85
CA THR A 199 -16.24 -16.18 11.50
C THR A 199 -15.77 -14.75 11.73
N GLU A 200 -15.05 -14.52 12.81
CA GLU A 200 -14.29 -13.29 13.06
C GLU A 200 -12.95 -13.42 12.34
N GLY A 201 -12.94 -13.02 11.06
CA GLY A 201 -11.81 -13.26 10.18
C GLY A 201 -10.59 -12.38 10.46
N SER A 202 -9.45 -12.99 10.78
CA SER A 202 -8.16 -12.28 10.83
C SER A 202 -7.76 -11.75 9.45
N ALA A 203 -6.94 -10.69 9.41
CA ALA A 203 -6.42 -10.13 8.15
C ALA A 203 -5.80 -11.19 7.22
N MET A 204 -5.05 -12.15 7.79
CA MET A 204 -4.45 -13.27 7.04
C MET A 204 -5.50 -14.25 6.49
N GLY A 205 -6.60 -14.48 7.23
CA GLY A 205 -7.65 -15.42 6.83
C GLY A 205 -8.65 -14.86 5.82
N ARG A 206 -8.93 -13.55 5.83
CA ARG A 206 -9.97 -12.90 5.01
C ARG A 206 -9.86 -13.21 3.52
N GLY A 207 -8.64 -13.23 2.98
CA GLY A 207 -8.41 -13.57 1.57
C GLY A 207 -8.85 -15.00 1.21
N VAL A 208 -8.67 -15.96 2.12
CA VAL A 208 -9.14 -17.35 1.97
C VAL A 208 -10.66 -17.41 2.09
N TYR A 209 -11.23 -16.73 3.09
CA TYR A 209 -12.67 -16.77 3.37
C TYR A 209 -13.48 -16.16 2.22
N ARG A 210 -13.07 -15.01 1.68
CA ARG A 210 -13.74 -14.37 0.53
C ARG A 210 -13.77 -15.26 -0.71
N LYS A 211 -12.67 -15.98 -1.00
CA LYS A 211 -12.61 -16.96 -2.10
C LYS A 211 -13.59 -18.12 -1.92
N LEU A 212 -13.97 -18.42 -0.68
CA LEU A 212 -14.92 -19.49 -0.33
C LEU A 212 -16.34 -18.98 -0.10
N GLY A 213 -16.62 -17.72 -0.43
CA GLY A 213 -17.97 -17.16 -0.44
C GLY A 213 -18.37 -16.40 0.83
N PHE A 214 -17.47 -16.24 1.80
CA PHE A 214 -17.71 -15.32 2.93
C PHE A 214 -17.74 -13.88 2.43
N LYS A 215 -18.60 -13.07 3.05
CA LYS A 215 -18.72 -11.64 2.80
C LYS A 215 -18.52 -10.89 4.10
N ASP A 216 -17.98 -9.68 4.00
CA ASP A 216 -17.83 -8.82 5.15
C ASP A 216 -19.21 -8.34 5.62
N GLU A 217 -19.41 -8.28 6.93
CA GLU A 217 -20.63 -7.75 7.55
C GLU A 217 -20.26 -6.48 8.34
N GLY A 218 -20.87 -5.35 7.99
CA GLY A 218 -20.57 -4.04 8.58
C GLY A 218 -19.57 -3.19 7.78
N VAL A 219 -19.09 -2.10 8.38
CA VAL A 219 -18.13 -1.17 7.78
C VAL A 219 -16.81 -1.26 8.55
N GLY A 220 -15.81 -1.88 7.94
CA GLY A 220 -14.47 -2.00 8.51
C GLY A 220 -14.27 -3.16 9.49
N ASP A 221 -13.19 -3.09 10.25
CA ASP A 221 -12.82 -4.07 11.26
C ASP A 221 -13.60 -3.87 12.56
N VAL A 222 -13.76 -4.92 13.36
CA VAL A 222 -14.31 -4.86 14.73
C VAL A 222 -13.60 -3.79 15.54
N ILE A 223 -14.39 -2.89 16.08
CA ILE A 223 -13.95 -1.85 17.01
C ILE A 223 -13.93 -2.44 18.42
N TYR A 224 -12.76 -2.44 19.07
CA TYR A 224 -12.63 -2.88 20.45
C TYR A 224 -13.02 -1.75 21.41
N GLU A 225 -14.15 -1.92 22.08
CA GLU A 225 -14.64 -1.03 23.14
C GLU A 225 -13.92 -1.40 24.45
N VAL A 226 -12.88 -0.65 24.80
CA VAL A 226 -12.09 -0.83 26.03
C VAL A 226 -12.02 0.45 26.86
N ASP A 227 -11.82 0.31 28.18
CA ASP A 227 -11.62 1.43 29.11
C ASP A 227 -10.46 2.32 28.66
N GLU A 228 -10.50 3.60 29.03
CA GLU A 228 -9.53 4.63 28.62
C GLU A 228 -8.08 4.22 28.92
N GLU A 229 -7.84 3.56 30.07
CA GLU A 229 -6.51 3.07 30.47
C GLU A 229 -5.96 1.95 29.57
N PHE A 230 -6.81 1.30 28.77
CA PHE A 230 -6.44 0.22 27.85
C PHE A 230 -6.36 0.67 26.39
N GLN A 231 -6.69 1.92 26.09
CA GLN A 231 -6.66 2.45 24.73
C GLN A 231 -5.26 2.32 24.11
N SER A 232 -4.21 2.56 24.91
CA SER A 232 -2.81 2.44 24.50
C SER A 232 -2.24 1.00 24.51
N ARG A 233 -2.97 0.01 25.01
CA ARG A 233 -2.51 -1.40 24.99
C ARG A 233 -2.66 -2.01 23.60
N ASP A 234 -1.69 -2.86 23.24
CA ASP A 234 -1.69 -3.61 21.99
C ASP A 234 -2.90 -4.55 21.89
N LYS A 235 -3.60 -4.51 20.74
CA LYS A 235 -4.78 -5.31 20.44
C LYS A 235 -4.44 -6.33 19.35
N PRO A 236 -5.17 -7.45 19.22
CA PRO A 236 -4.84 -8.49 18.26
C PRO A 236 -4.78 -7.91 16.86
N PRO A 237 -3.78 -8.32 16.05
CA PRO A 237 -3.73 -7.97 14.65
C PRO A 237 -4.89 -8.58 13.84
N ASN A 238 -5.71 -9.43 14.45
CA ASN A 238 -6.92 -9.96 13.82
C ASN A 238 -7.94 -8.87 13.52
N LEU A 239 -7.90 -7.74 14.24
CA LEU A 239 -8.82 -6.60 14.12
C LEU A 239 -8.15 -5.25 14.46
N SER A 240 -6.82 -5.25 14.52
CA SER A 240 -6.02 -4.03 14.42
C SER A 240 -4.91 -4.31 13.44
N THR A 241 -5.17 -4.07 12.16
CA THR A 241 -4.05 -3.82 11.28
C THR A 241 -3.24 -2.68 11.92
N PHE A 242 -1.96 -2.92 12.22
CA PHE A 242 -0.99 -1.90 11.86
C PHE A 242 -1.02 -1.85 10.32
N THR A 243 -2.13 -1.35 9.75
CA THR A 243 -2.14 -0.86 8.37
C THR A 243 -1.31 0.38 8.49
N MET A 244 -0.06 0.27 8.02
CA MET A 244 0.72 1.45 7.81
C MET A 244 -0.14 2.34 6.88
N PRO A 245 -0.32 3.63 7.22
CA PRO A 245 -1.13 4.52 6.40
C PRO A 245 -0.73 4.39 4.93
N ILE A 246 -1.70 4.31 4.02
CA ILE A 246 -1.42 4.37 2.59
C ILE A 246 -1.00 5.81 2.28
N VAL A 247 0.19 5.96 1.71
CA VAL A 247 0.77 7.26 1.40
C VAL A 247 1.00 7.36 -0.10
N ASP A 248 0.28 8.27 -0.75
CA ASP A 248 0.50 8.64 -2.15
C ASP A 248 1.57 9.73 -2.23
N ILE A 249 2.78 9.38 -2.71
CA ILE A 249 3.88 10.34 -2.88
C ILE A 249 3.94 10.97 -4.27
N HIS A 250 3.10 10.54 -5.21
CA HIS A 250 3.09 11.02 -6.58
C HIS A 250 1.69 11.51 -6.90
N THR A 251 1.41 12.74 -6.50
CA THR A 251 0.16 13.39 -6.84
C THR A 251 0.30 14.90 -6.87
N HIS A 252 -0.44 15.53 -7.78
CA HIS A 252 -0.21 16.91 -8.16
C HIS A 252 -1.38 17.83 -7.85
N VAL A 253 -1.05 19.11 -7.69
CA VAL A 253 -1.99 20.22 -7.56
C VAL A 253 -1.47 21.45 -8.31
N TYR A 254 -2.40 22.32 -8.72
CA TYR A 254 -2.17 23.70 -9.11
C TYR A 254 -2.83 24.60 -8.06
N PRO A 255 -2.11 25.01 -7.00
CA PRO A 255 -2.72 25.74 -5.89
C PRO A 255 -3.26 27.10 -6.35
N PRO A 256 -4.20 27.72 -5.61
CA PRO A 256 -4.85 28.97 -5.98
C PRO A 256 -3.89 30.07 -6.44
N LYS A 257 -2.75 30.26 -5.77
CA LYS A 257 -1.73 31.25 -6.16
C LYS A 257 -1.09 30.95 -7.51
N TYR A 258 -0.89 29.67 -7.83
CA TYR A 258 -0.39 29.28 -9.14
C TYR A 258 -1.47 29.43 -10.23
N MET A 259 -2.73 29.12 -9.91
CA MET A 259 -3.84 29.36 -10.84
C MET A 259 -4.05 30.85 -11.12
N GLU A 260 -3.89 31.71 -10.12
CA GLU A 260 -3.87 33.18 -10.29
C GLU A 260 -2.77 33.60 -11.27
N LEU A 261 -1.54 33.11 -11.05
CA LEU A 261 -0.41 33.34 -11.95
C LEU A 261 -0.70 32.86 -13.38
N LEU A 262 -1.19 31.64 -13.57
CA LEU A 262 -1.46 31.11 -14.91
C LEU A 262 -2.60 31.85 -15.62
N ARG A 263 -3.61 32.33 -14.88
CA ARG A 263 -4.72 33.11 -15.44
C ARG A 263 -4.34 34.54 -15.81
N SER A 264 -3.33 35.11 -15.14
CA SER A 264 -2.85 36.47 -15.44
C SER A 264 -1.85 36.53 -16.60
N ARG A 265 -1.38 35.38 -17.09
CA ARG A 265 -0.35 35.31 -18.13
C ARG A 265 -0.92 35.43 -19.54
N ASP A 266 -0.23 36.23 -20.36
CA ASP A 266 -0.54 36.39 -21.79
C ASP A 266 0.22 35.41 -22.70
N THR A 267 1.26 34.75 -22.19
CA THR A 267 2.11 33.81 -22.93
C THR A 267 2.11 32.43 -22.29
N VAL A 268 2.28 31.39 -23.11
CA VAL A 268 2.38 29.99 -22.65
C VAL A 268 3.45 29.86 -21.54
N PRO A 269 3.15 29.16 -20.43
CA PRO A 269 1.89 28.50 -20.11
C PRO A 269 0.83 29.47 -19.55
N TYR A 270 -0.44 29.19 -19.80
CA TYR A 270 -1.57 29.96 -19.24
C TYR A 270 -2.84 29.11 -19.07
N VAL A 271 -3.78 29.61 -18.25
CA VAL A 271 -5.14 29.05 -18.12
C VAL A 271 -6.18 30.09 -18.51
N ARG A 272 -7.02 29.79 -19.50
CA ARG A 272 -8.13 30.68 -19.92
C ARG A 272 -9.35 29.90 -20.41
N THR A 273 -10.49 30.57 -20.44
CA THR A 273 -11.67 30.14 -21.20
C THR A 273 -11.68 30.81 -22.57
N PHE A 274 -12.30 30.16 -23.55
CA PHE A 274 -12.43 30.68 -24.90
C PHE A 274 -13.90 30.98 -25.22
N SER A 275 -14.16 31.94 -26.10
CA SER A 275 -15.53 32.39 -26.41
C SER A 275 -16.43 31.29 -26.99
N ASP A 276 -15.84 30.34 -27.70
CA ASP A 276 -16.51 29.17 -28.29
C ASP A 276 -16.63 27.98 -27.32
N ALA A 277 -16.03 28.06 -26.12
CA ALA A 277 -16.12 27.07 -25.05
C ALA A 277 -16.04 27.72 -23.65
N PRO A 278 -17.01 28.57 -23.27
CA PRO A 278 -16.93 29.39 -22.06
C PRO A 278 -16.90 28.59 -20.75
N GLU A 279 -17.48 27.39 -20.76
CA GLU A 279 -17.54 26.48 -19.60
C GLU A 279 -16.31 25.54 -19.50
N SER A 280 -15.37 25.59 -20.46
CA SER A 280 -14.20 24.72 -20.48
C SER A 280 -12.92 25.55 -20.38
N ALA A 281 -12.45 25.76 -19.14
CA ALA A 281 -11.12 26.31 -18.94
C ALA A 281 -10.07 25.35 -19.51
N ARG A 282 -9.10 25.91 -20.23
CA ARG A 282 -8.01 25.18 -20.87
C ARG A 282 -6.70 25.57 -20.25
N LEU A 283 -5.90 24.56 -19.92
CA LEU A 283 -4.49 24.72 -19.57
C LEU A 283 -3.65 24.49 -20.83
N ILE A 284 -2.97 25.54 -21.28
CA ILE A 284 -2.02 25.50 -22.40
C ILE A 284 -0.62 25.53 -21.80
N ILE A 285 0.17 24.47 -22.00
CA ILE A 285 1.49 24.31 -21.39
C ILE A 285 2.61 24.41 -22.44
N LEU A 286 2.39 23.91 -23.64
CA LEU A 286 3.39 23.87 -24.71
C LEU A 286 3.04 24.87 -25.81
N PRO A 287 4.03 25.57 -26.41
CA PRO A 287 3.76 26.50 -27.52
C PRO A 287 3.01 25.86 -28.69
N GLY A 288 3.25 24.57 -28.96
CA GLY A 288 2.55 23.82 -30.01
C GLY A 288 1.08 23.51 -29.69
N GLU A 289 0.63 23.67 -28.45
CA GLU A 289 -0.77 23.54 -28.05
C GLU A 289 -1.56 24.85 -28.28
N ASP A 290 -0.88 25.98 -28.57
CA ASP A 290 -1.45 27.33 -28.68
C ASP A 290 -1.70 27.76 -30.14
N ASP A 291 -2.22 26.86 -30.98
CA ASP A 291 -2.52 27.16 -32.39
C ASP A 291 -3.90 27.83 -32.54
N PRO A 292 -3.98 29.11 -32.94
CA PRO A 292 -5.24 29.83 -33.12
C PRO A 292 -6.15 29.24 -34.21
N SER A 293 -5.63 28.39 -35.09
CA SER A 293 -6.41 27.71 -36.13
C SER A 293 -7.09 26.41 -35.66
N THR A 294 -6.68 25.88 -34.50
CA THR A 294 -7.27 24.67 -33.90
C THR A 294 -8.50 25.05 -33.05
N PRO A 295 -9.61 24.27 -33.06
CA PRO A 295 -10.76 24.51 -32.17
C PRO A 295 -10.31 24.62 -30.71
N SER A 296 -10.88 25.56 -29.93
CA SER A 296 -10.43 25.84 -28.56
C SER A 296 -10.50 24.63 -27.64
N THR A 297 -11.52 23.79 -27.80
CA THR A 297 -11.72 22.53 -27.06
C THR A 297 -10.64 21.49 -27.35
N SER A 298 -9.90 21.64 -28.44
CA SER A 298 -8.77 20.81 -28.84
C SER A 298 -7.41 21.42 -28.49
N ARG A 299 -7.36 22.64 -27.94
CA ARG A 299 -6.12 23.27 -27.47
C ARG A 299 -5.81 22.88 -26.04
N GLY A 300 -4.55 22.54 -25.79
CA GLY A 300 -4.07 22.07 -24.50
C GLY A 300 -4.99 21.05 -23.85
N ARG A 301 -5.21 21.16 -22.55
CA ARG A 301 -6.00 20.19 -21.77
C ARG A 301 -7.15 20.87 -21.01
N PRO A 302 -8.30 20.20 -20.84
CA PRO A 302 -9.31 20.70 -19.91
C PRO A 302 -8.70 20.74 -18.51
N ILE A 303 -8.99 21.80 -17.77
CA ILE A 303 -8.58 21.94 -16.37
C ILE A 303 -9.82 22.18 -15.51
N GLY A 304 -10.20 21.16 -14.75
CA GLY A 304 -11.29 21.26 -13.76
C GLY A 304 -10.77 21.46 -12.34
N SER A 305 -11.71 21.47 -11.39
CA SER A 305 -11.42 21.67 -9.97
C SER A 305 -10.53 20.57 -9.37
N GLU A 306 -10.49 19.38 -9.97
CA GLU A 306 -9.61 18.27 -9.58
C GLU A 306 -8.12 18.64 -9.56
N TYR A 307 -7.73 19.69 -10.29
CA TYR A 307 -6.36 20.19 -10.29
C TYR A 307 -6.06 21.21 -9.17
N TYR A 308 -7.03 22.04 -8.76
CA TYR A 308 -6.74 23.22 -7.94
C TYR A 308 -7.58 23.36 -6.66
N ASP A 309 -8.69 22.61 -6.54
CA ASP A 309 -9.47 22.55 -5.31
C ASP A 309 -8.95 21.41 -4.43
N ILE A 310 -8.39 21.77 -3.28
CA ILE A 310 -7.86 20.80 -2.33
C ILE A 310 -8.95 19.86 -1.77
N LYS A 311 -10.23 20.27 -1.80
CA LYS A 311 -11.35 19.41 -1.38
C LYS A 311 -11.56 18.26 -2.34
N GLU A 312 -11.40 18.47 -3.64
CA GLU A 312 -11.47 17.41 -4.65
C GLU A 312 -10.33 16.40 -4.46
N LYS A 313 -9.13 16.88 -4.09
CA LYS A 313 -8.02 16.02 -3.69
C LYS A 313 -8.40 15.15 -2.47
N ILE A 314 -8.98 15.73 -1.42
CA ILE A 314 -9.41 14.96 -0.24
C ILE A 314 -10.50 13.95 -0.60
N ALA A 315 -11.49 14.34 -1.42
CA ALA A 315 -12.53 13.42 -1.90
C ALA A 315 -11.94 12.26 -2.72
N PHE A 316 -10.96 12.53 -3.58
CA PHE A 316 -10.21 11.50 -4.31
C PHE A 316 -9.47 10.55 -3.35
N MET A 317 -8.83 11.09 -2.31
CA MET A 317 -8.13 10.28 -1.30
C MET A 317 -9.10 9.36 -0.56
N ASP A 318 -10.23 9.90 -0.11
CA ASP A 318 -11.25 9.13 0.62
C ASP A 318 -11.86 8.02 -0.26
N LEU A 319 -12.11 8.32 -1.54
CA LEU A 319 -12.62 7.36 -2.52
C LEU A 319 -11.67 6.18 -2.77
N HIS A 320 -10.35 6.42 -2.76
CA HIS A 320 -9.33 5.41 -3.06
C HIS A 320 -8.60 4.88 -1.83
N HIS A 321 -9.14 5.14 -0.63
CA HIS A 321 -8.58 4.70 0.65
C HIS A 321 -7.12 5.15 0.87
N ILE A 322 -6.81 6.39 0.49
CA ILE A 322 -5.49 7.00 0.67
C ILE A 322 -5.51 7.82 1.96
N ASP A 323 -4.74 7.39 2.94
CA ASP A 323 -4.67 8.07 4.24
C ASP A 323 -3.91 9.39 4.13
N LYS A 324 -2.81 9.42 3.37
CA LYS A 324 -1.94 10.59 3.25
C LYS A 324 -1.51 10.85 1.81
N SER A 325 -1.38 12.12 1.44
CA SER A 325 -0.79 12.52 0.17
C SER A 325 0.37 13.50 0.40
N VAL A 326 1.45 13.29 -0.33
CA VAL A 326 2.55 14.25 -0.47
C VAL A 326 2.37 14.94 -1.81
N ILE A 327 1.61 16.04 -1.80
CA ILE A 327 1.24 16.77 -3.02
C ILE A 327 2.43 17.53 -3.57
N SER A 328 2.46 17.73 -4.89
CA SER A 328 3.48 18.54 -5.56
C SER A 328 2.86 19.48 -6.57
N LEU A 329 3.49 20.63 -6.80
CA LEU A 329 3.11 21.48 -7.93
C LEU A 329 3.30 20.69 -9.23
N ALA A 330 2.27 20.61 -10.07
CA ALA A 330 2.39 19.93 -11.36
C ALA A 330 3.30 20.71 -12.34
N ASN A 331 3.80 20.00 -13.35
CA ASN A 331 4.57 20.60 -14.43
C ASN A 331 3.77 21.71 -15.15
N PRO A 332 4.41 22.81 -15.62
CA PRO A 332 5.85 23.02 -15.77
C PRO A 332 6.51 23.77 -14.59
N TRP A 333 5.95 23.66 -13.38
CA TRP A 333 6.47 24.31 -12.18
C TRP A 333 6.66 25.82 -12.36
N LEU A 334 7.89 26.32 -12.28
CA LEU A 334 8.24 27.73 -12.47
C LEU A 334 9.27 27.92 -13.59
N ASP A 335 9.50 26.88 -14.39
CA ASP A 335 10.60 26.82 -15.35
C ASP A 335 10.48 27.88 -16.47
N PHE A 336 9.27 28.40 -16.67
CA PHE A 336 8.95 29.45 -17.64
C PHE A 336 9.08 30.88 -17.09
N LEU A 337 9.23 31.05 -15.78
CA LEU A 337 9.25 32.38 -15.18
C LEU A 337 10.59 33.09 -15.42
N PRO A 338 10.58 34.41 -15.68
CA PRO A 338 11.79 35.21 -15.64
C PRO A 338 12.48 35.11 -14.28
N LYS A 339 13.81 35.14 -14.31
CA LYS A 339 14.66 35.02 -13.11
C LYS A 339 14.32 36.01 -11.99
N GLU A 340 13.79 37.18 -12.34
CA GLU A 340 13.45 38.26 -11.40
C GLU A 340 12.15 37.98 -10.63
N GLU A 341 11.25 37.17 -11.20
CA GLU A 341 9.93 36.87 -10.63
C GLU A 341 9.91 35.50 -9.93
N ALA A 342 10.79 34.60 -10.34
CA ALA A 342 10.76 33.21 -9.92
C ALA A 342 10.90 33.02 -8.40
N GLY A 343 11.77 33.80 -7.74
CA GLY A 343 12.00 33.70 -6.29
C GLY A 343 10.74 34.02 -5.46
N ASP A 344 10.09 35.15 -5.77
CA ASP A 344 8.86 35.55 -5.08
C ASP A 344 7.69 34.61 -5.41
N ALA A 345 7.59 34.15 -6.66
CA ALA A 345 6.58 33.17 -7.06
C ALA A 345 6.73 31.85 -6.30
N ALA A 346 7.96 31.30 -6.21
CA ALA A 346 8.24 30.07 -5.47
C ALA A 346 7.84 30.20 -4.01
N ARG A 347 8.23 31.29 -3.35
CA ARG A 347 7.87 31.54 -1.95
C ARG A 347 6.36 31.57 -1.76
N ASN A 348 5.65 32.38 -2.54
CA ASN A 348 4.20 32.55 -2.42
C ASN A 348 3.44 31.24 -2.67
N ILE A 349 3.87 30.44 -3.64
CA ILE A 349 3.24 29.16 -3.97
C ILE A 349 3.53 28.12 -2.88
N ASN A 350 4.78 28.03 -2.41
CA ASN A 350 5.14 27.09 -1.33
C ASN A 350 4.41 27.43 -0.02
N ASP A 351 4.18 28.72 0.26
CA ASP A 351 3.39 29.16 1.42
C ASP A 351 1.90 28.80 1.25
N ASP A 352 1.33 29.02 0.06
CA ASP A 352 -0.06 28.63 -0.27
C ASP A 352 -0.28 27.11 -0.10
N VAL A 353 0.64 26.28 -0.61
CA VAL A 353 0.57 24.82 -0.45
C VAL A 353 0.73 24.42 1.02
N ASN A 354 1.64 25.03 1.76
CA ASN A 354 1.81 24.77 3.18
C ASN A 354 0.53 25.11 3.98
N ASP A 355 -0.13 26.22 3.63
CA ASP A 355 -1.40 26.63 4.22
C ASP A 355 -2.54 25.68 3.84
N GLN A 356 -2.59 25.19 2.60
CA GLN A 356 -3.51 24.12 2.20
C GLN A 356 -3.30 22.84 3.00
N CYS A 357 -2.05 22.38 3.19
CA CYS A 357 -1.77 21.22 4.03
C CYS A 357 -2.22 21.43 5.48
N SER A 358 -2.12 22.66 6.00
CA SER A 358 -2.54 22.99 7.38
C SER A 358 -4.04 22.80 7.63
N GLN A 359 -4.87 22.87 6.58
CA GLN A 359 -6.32 22.65 6.67
C GLN A 359 -6.68 21.18 6.89
N TYR A 360 -5.77 20.25 6.57
CA TYR A 360 -5.96 18.80 6.70
C TYR A 360 -4.75 18.16 7.40
N PRO A 361 -4.49 18.51 8.68
CA PRO A 361 -3.30 18.06 9.39
C PRO A 361 -3.27 16.53 9.48
N GLY A 362 -2.11 15.94 9.18
CA GLY A 362 -1.91 14.50 9.18
C GLY A 362 -2.40 13.78 7.92
N ARG A 363 -3.13 14.46 7.01
CA ARG A 363 -3.53 13.92 5.69
C ARG A 363 -2.64 14.46 4.56
N LEU A 364 -2.16 15.70 4.66
CA LEU A 364 -1.43 16.37 3.58
C LEU A 364 -0.02 16.82 3.99
N TYR A 365 0.93 16.57 3.09
CA TYR A 365 2.31 17.04 3.09
C TYR A 365 2.65 17.47 1.66
N PHE A 366 3.81 18.09 1.42
CA PHE A 366 4.16 18.49 0.06
C PHE A 366 5.65 18.45 -0.28
N PHE A 367 5.93 18.33 -1.57
CA PHE A 367 7.23 18.66 -2.17
C PHE A 367 7.21 20.11 -2.65
N GLY A 368 8.14 20.94 -2.16
CA GLY A 368 8.23 22.34 -2.55
C GLY A 368 8.72 22.54 -3.98
N THR A 369 8.26 23.60 -4.64
CA THR A 369 8.78 23.99 -5.96
C THR A 369 10.01 24.90 -5.81
N LEU A 370 10.93 24.84 -6.78
CA LEU A 370 12.15 25.64 -6.78
C LEU A 370 12.15 26.70 -7.91
N PRO A 371 12.71 27.90 -7.67
CA PRO A 371 12.80 28.95 -8.68
C PRO A 371 14.01 28.74 -9.60
N LEU A 372 14.02 27.66 -10.39
CA LEU A 372 15.22 27.20 -11.11
C LEU A 372 15.74 28.16 -12.21
N SER A 373 14.94 29.14 -12.63
CA SER A 373 15.41 30.21 -13.51
C SER A 373 16.17 31.32 -12.77
N ALA A 374 16.03 31.43 -11.44
CA ALA A 374 16.71 32.43 -10.62
C ALA A 374 18.20 32.09 -10.41
N SER A 375 18.94 32.97 -9.72
CA SER A 375 20.32 32.66 -9.33
C SER A 375 20.39 31.52 -8.32
N THR A 376 21.53 30.83 -8.27
CA THR A 376 21.78 29.74 -7.32
C THR A 376 21.64 30.19 -5.86
N GLU A 377 21.92 31.45 -5.55
CA GLU A 377 21.74 32.01 -4.20
C GLU A 377 20.26 32.07 -3.81
N VAL A 378 19.39 32.45 -4.74
CA VAL A 378 17.93 32.49 -4.51
C VAL A 378 17.38 31.07 -4.36
N ILE A 379 17.83 30.14 -5.20
CA ILE A 379 17.40 28.73 -5.16
C ILE A 379 17.80 28.08 -3.83
N THR A 380 19.06 28.26 -3.41
CA THR A 380 19.58 27.68 -2.17
C THR A 380 18.97 28.30 -0.91
N ALA A 381 18.64 29.59 -0.93
CA ALA A 381 17.89 30.24 0.15
C ALA A 381 16.46 29.66 0.28
N GLU A 382 15.80 29.36 -0.84
CA GLU A 382 14.47 28.73 -0.79
C GLU A 382 14.53 27.27 -0.32
N ILE A 383 15.57 26.51 -0.69
CA ILE A 383 15.83 25.15 -0.14
C ILE A 383 15.95 25.19 1.39
N GLU A 384 16.76 26.12 1.91
CA GLU A 384 16.92 26.31 3.35
C GLU A 384 15.59 26.68 4.01
N ARG A 385 14.83 27.61 3.42
CA ARG A 385 13.52 28.02 3.94
C ARG A 385 12.50 26.88 3.93
N LEU A 386 12.42 26.10 2.86
CA LEU A 386 11.54 24.92 2.76
C LEU A 386 11.79 23.93 3.89
N SER A 387 13.04 23.80 4.36
CA SER A 387 13.36 22.91 5.50
C SER A 387 12.73 23.37 6.83
N THR A 388 12.23 24.61 6.90
CA THR A 388 11.55 25.16 8.08
C THR A 388 10.03 25.07 8.00
N LEU A 389 9.45 24.78 6.82
CA LEU A 389 8.02 24.68 6.65
C LEU A 389 7.48 23.35 7.21
N LYS A 390 6.39 23.44 7.96
CA LYS A 390 5.85 22.32 8.76
C LYS A 390 5.51 21.09 7.91
N TYR A 391 4.95 21.29 6.73
CA TYR A 391 4.43 20.21 5.88
C TYR A 391 5.33 19.86 4.69
N ALA A 392 6.41 20.61 4.46
CA ALA A 392 7.35 20.35 3.37
C ALA A 392 8.18 19.10 3.68
N ARG A 393 8.33 18.20 2.70
CA ARG A 393 9.06 16.91 2.81
C ARG A 393 10.06 16.65 1.68
N GLY A 394 10.47 17.71 0.98
CA GLY A 394 11.45 17.67 -0.08
C GLY A 394 11.12 18.72 -1.13
N VAL A 395 11.62 18.52 -2.34
CA VAL A 395 11.38 19.39 -3.49
C VAL A 395 10.94 18.59 -4.70
N ILE A 396 10.12 19.16 -5.57
CA ILE A 396 9.87 18.63 -6.92
C ILE A 396 10.69 19.42 -7.93
N MET A 397 11.26 18.73 -8.92
CA MET A 397 12.11 19.32 -9.94
C MET A 397 11.92 18.62 -11.29
N GLY A 398 11.94 19.41 -12.37
CA GLY A 398 11.96 18.92 -13.75
C GLY A 398 13.35 18.47 -14.23
N THR A 399 13.46 18.05 -15.49
CA THR A 399 14.73 17.52 -16.04
C THR A 399 15.64 18.58 -16.69
N SER A 400 15.16 19.82 -16.83
CA SER A 400 15.91 20.93 -17.45
C SER A 400 16.95 21.55 -16.52
N GLY A 401 16.79 21.41 -15.19
CA GLY A 401 17.69 22.04 -14.23
C GLY A 401 17.68 23.56 -14.37
N LEU A 402 18.85 24.18 -14.51
CA LEU A 402 18.98 25.62 -14.80
C LEU A 402 18.81 25.96 -16.31
N GLY A 403 18.27 25.03 -17.09
CA GLY A 403 18.08 25.13 -18.54
C GLY A 403 19.08 24.35 -19.40
N GLN A 404 20.10 23.73 -18.79
CA GLN A 404 21.12 22.93 -19.49
C GLN A 404 21.09 21.44 -19.10
N GLY A 405 20.10 21.01 -18.33
CA GLY A 405 19.96 19.65 -17.80
C GLY A 405 20.59 19.47 -16.42
N LEU A 406 20.47 18.25 -15.90
CA LEU A 406 20.84 17.88 -14.52
C LEU A 406 22.33 17.53 -14.33
N ASP A 407 23.10 17.53 -15.41
CA ASP A 407 24.56 17.34 -15.42
C ASP A 407 25.32 18.67 -15.51
N ASP A 408 24.64 19.81 -15.48
CA ASP A 408 25.26 21.14 -15.42
C ASP A 408 25.90 21.35 -14.03
N GLU A 409 27.22 21.56 -14.00
CA GLU A 409 27.98 21.83 -12.77
C GLU A 409 27.50 23.10 -12.05
N LYS A 410 26.77 24.00 -12.71
CA LYS A 410 26.12 25.14 -12.05
C LYS A 410 25.00 24.74 -11.09
N LEU A 411 24.50 23.49 -11.17
CA LEU A 411 23.59 22.93 -10.18
C LEU A 411 24.30 22.42 -8.92
N ASP A 412 25.63 22.33 -8.89
CA ASP A 412 26.38 21.83 -7.73
C ASP A 412 26.03 22.57 -6.42
N PRO A 413 25.87 23.91 -6.38
CA PRO A 413 25.40 24.61 -5.18
C PRO A 413 23.99 24.18 -4.74
N VAL A 414 23.11 23.88 -5.69
CA VAL A 414 21.74 23.41 -5.44
C VAL A 414 21.76 22.00 -4.87
N TYR A 415 22.54 21.09 -5.46
CA TYR A 415 22.74 19.73 -4.93
C TYR A 415 23.39 19.74 -3.55
N ALA A 416 24.39 20.58 -3.33
CA ALA A 416 25.02 20.75 -2.02
C ALA A 416 24.02 21.19 -0.95
N ALA A 417 23.13 22.14 -1.27
CA ALA A 417 22.10 22.60 -0.35
C ALA A 417 21.05 21.51 -0.06
N LEU A 418 20.57 20.80 -1.08
CA LEU A 418 19.61 19.69 -0.92
C LEU A 418 20.20 18.56 -0.07
N GLU A 419 21.47 18.21 -0.30
CA GLU A 419 22.19 17.22 0.50
C GLU A 419 22.38 17.69 1.95
N LYS A 420 22.81 18.94 2.17
CA LYS A 420 22.99 19.55 3.51
C LYS A 420 21.69 19.51 4.32
N HIS A 421 20.57 19.84 3.71
CA HIS A 421 19.25 19.88 4.36
C HIS A 421 18.52 18.52 4.31
N GLN A 422 19.15 17.47 3.76
CA GLN A 422 18.58 16.13 3.62
C GLN A 422 17.20 16.12 2.94
N GLN A 423 16.99 17.01 1.99
CA GLN A 423 15.73 17.11 1.26
C GLN A 423 15.72 16.14 0.09
N LEU A 424 14.65 15.34 0.00
CA LEU A 424 14.45 14.43 -1.12
C LEU A 424 14.07 15.23 -2.38
N ILE A 425 14.72 14.92 -3.50
CA ILE A 425 14.33 15.43 -4.81
C ILE A 425 13.31 14.46 -5.40
N PHE A 426 12.08 14.89 -5.63
CA PHE A 426 11.17 14.20 -6.52
C PHE A 426 11.41 14.69 -7.96
N LEU A 427 12.11 13.87 -8.75
CA LEU A 427 12.42 14.17 -10.14
C LEU A 427 11.30 13.69 -11.05
N HIS A 428 10.69 14.62 -11.79
CA HIS A 428 9.49 14.38 -12.57
C HIS A 428 9.65 14.85 -14.02
N PRO A 429 9.11 14.12 -15.02
CA PRO A 429 9.19 14.49 -16.43
C PRO A 429 8.24 15.62 -16.80
N HIS A 430 8.51 16.28 -17.93
CA HIS A 430 7.61 17.25 -18.54
C HIS A 430 7.89 17.44 -20.02
N TYR A 431 9.16 17.58 -20.39
CA TYR A 431 9.57 18.02 -21.72
C TYR A 431 9.48 16.92 -22.78
N GLY A 432 9.43 15.67 -22.37
CA GLY A 432 9.34 14.50 -23.23
C GLY A 432 10.50 14.39 -24.22
N LEU A 433 10.19 13.93 -25.42
CA LEU A 433 11.14 13.85 -26.53
C LEU A 433 10.70 14.79 -27.66
N PRO A 434 11.61 15.18 -28.58
CA PRO A 434 11.25 15.98 -29.74
C PRO A 434 10.12 15.33 -30.53
N ALA A 435 9.04 16.07 -30.84
CA ALA A 435 7.84 15.53 -31.47
C ALA A 435 8.11 14.73 -32.77
N SER A 436 9.19 15.06 -33.49
CA SER A 436 9.61 14.37 -34.70
C SER A 436 9.89 12.88 -34.50
N VAL A 437 10.25 12.43 -33.29
CA VAL A 437 10.55 11.01 -33.03
C VAL A 437 9.30 10.13 -33.06
N TYR A 438 8.11 10.73 -32.91
CA TYR A 438 6.83 10.01 -32.94
C TYR A 438 6.30 9.79 -34.36
N GLY A 439 6.92 10.43 -35.36
CA GLY A 439 6.57 10.28 -36.76
C GLY A 439 5.31 11.05 -37.20
N PRO A 440 5.02 11.05 -38.51
CA PRO A 440 3.99 11.90 -39.10
C PRO A 440 2.55 11.49 -38.75
N ARG A 441 2.35 10.29 -38.19
CA ARG A 441 1.03 9.77 -37.78
C ARG A 441 0.75 9.93 -36.29
N ALA A 442 1.62 10.61 -35.54
CA ALA A 442 1.52 10.72 -34.08
C ALA A 442 0.17 11.26 -33.60
N SER A 443 -0.43 12.18 -34.34
CA SER A 443 -1.75 12.76 -34.03
C SER A 443 -2.89 11.73 -34.04
N GLU A 444 -2.74 10.60 -34.75
CA GLU A 444 -3.73 9.52 -34.76
C GLU A 444 -3.75 8.72 -33.44
N TYR A 445 -2.72 8.85 -32.60
CA TYR A 445 -2.53 8.06 -31.38
C TYR A 445 -2.81 8.85 -30.11
N GLY A 446 -3.41 10.04 -30.23
CA GLY A 446 -3.63 10.96 -29.14
C GLY A 446 -2.33 11.25 -28.37
N HIS A 447 -2.39 11.23 -27.05
CA HIS A 447 -1.25 11.49 -26.17
C HIS A 447 -0.46 10.23 -25.75
N VAL A 448 -0.76 9.06 -26.32
CA VAL A 448 -0.17 7.79 -25.89
C VAL A 448 1.36 7.80 -26.01
N LEU A 449 1.91 8.18 -27.17
CA LEU A 449 3.36 8.19 -27.38
C LEU A 449 4.11 9.18 -26.47
N PRO A 450 3.72 10.46 -26.35
CA PRO A 450 4.42 11.39 -25.47
C PRO A 450 4.31 11.02 -23.98
N LEU A 451 3.16 10.52 -23.51
CA LEU A 451 2.97 10.16 -22.10
C LEU A 451 3.59 8.80 -21.75
N ALA A 452 3.31 7.75 -22.54
CA ALA A 452 3.75 6.40 -22.21
C ALA A 452 5.23 6.13 -22.56
N LEU A 453 5.81 6.89 -23.49
CA LEU A 453 7.22 6.74 -23.89
C LEU A 453 8.04 8.00 -23.62
N GLY A 454 7.54 9.17 -24.00
CA GLY A 454 8.28 10.43 -23.88
C GLY A 454 8.72 10.71 -22.44
N PHE A 455 7.77 10.74 -21.51
CA PHE A 455 8.03 11.00 -20.09
C PHE A 455 9.01 10.01 -19.44
N PRO A 456 8.80 8.67 -19.48
CA PRO A 456 9.73 7.75 -18.85
C PRO A 456 11.12 7.74 -19.53
N LEU A 457 11.22 7.99 -20.84
CA LEU A 457 12.51 8.10 -21.52
C LEU A 457 13.24 9.39 -21.16
N GLU A 458 12.54 10.52 -21.02
CA GLU A 458 13.10 11.78 -20.53
C GLU A 458 13.73 11.61 -19.15
N THR A 459 13.00 11.03 -18.19
CA THR A 459 13.52 10.71 -16.85
C THR A 459 14.78 9.85 -16.93
N THR A 460 14.75 8.81 -17.77
CA THR A 460 15.88 7.89 -17.93
C THR A 460 17.12 8.61 -18.48
N ILE A 461 16.96 9.48 -19.47
CA ILE A 461 18.05 10.27 -20.07
C ILE A 461 18.62 11.24 -19.04
N ALA A 462 17.77 11.96 -18.32
CA ALA A 462 18.19 12.94 -17.32
C ALA A 462 19.01 12.29 -16.20
N VAL A 463 18.54 11.16 -15.65
CA VAL A 463 19.26 10.42 -14.61
C VAL A 463 20.54 9.78 -15.15
N SER A 464 20.54 9.27 -16.38
CA SER A 464 21.75 8.75 -17.01
C SER A 464 22.82 9.83 -17.18
N ARG A 465 22.42 11.06 -17.53
CA ARG A 465 23.33 12.22 -17.58
C ARG A 465 23.93 12.55 -16.21
N MET A 466 23.12 12.55 -15.14
CA MET A 466 23.61 12.71 -13.76
C MET A 466 24.60 11.63 -13.35
N LEU A 467 24.33 10.37 -13.72
CA LEU A 467 25.23 9.23 -13.45
C LEU A 467 26.57 9.40 -14.17
N LEU A 468 26.54 9.73 -15.46
CA LEU A 468 27.75 9.86 -16.30
C LEU A 468 28.59 11.10 -15.97
N SER A 469 27.97 12.16 -15.46
CA SER A 469 28.66 13.36 -14.99
C SER A 469 29.16 13.26 -13.54
N GLY A 470 28.90 12.15 -12.84
CA GLY A 470 29.41 11.90 -11.50
C GLY A 470 28.73 12.72 -10.41
N VAL A 471 27.45 13.11 -10.58
CA VAL A 471 26.71 13.86 -9.55
C VAL A 471 26.72 13.13 -8.21
N TRP A 472 26.45 11.82 -8.18
CA TRP A 472 26.49 11.01 -6.95
C TRP A 472 27.89 10.65 -6.45
N ASP A 473 28.94 10.94 -7.22
CA ASP A 473 30.32 10.86 -6.74
C ASP A 473 30.70 12.15 -6.01
N ARG A 474 30.17 13.32 -6.43
CA ARG A 474 30.33 14.61 -5.74
C ARG A 474 29.40 14.75 -4.53
N PHE A 475 28.15 14.31 -4.66
CA PHE A 475 27.08 14.42 -3.65
C PHE A 475 26.60 13.03 -3.23
N THR A 476 27.44 12.34 -2.46
CA THR A 476 27.25 10.92 -2.11
C THR A 476 26.01 10.62 -1.26
N LYS A 477 25.43 11.63 -0.59
CA LYS A 477 24.24 11.51 0.27
C LYS A 477 22.99 12.13 -0.37
N LEU A 478 23.10 12.68 -1.58
CA LEU A 478 21.95 13.19 -2.32
C LEU A 478 20.98 12.06 -2.63
N ASN A 479 19.71 12.24 -2.24
CA ASN A 479 18.65 11.27 -2.49
C ASN A 479 17.66 11.82 -3.52
N VAL A 480 17.27 10.96 -4.46
CA VAL A 480 16.34 11.30 -5.55
C VAL A 480 15.26 10.23 -5.65
N LEU A 481 14.00 10.62 -5.54
CA LEU A 481 12.83 9.86 -5.91
C LEU A 481 12.55 10.07 -7.40
N LEU A 482 12.49 9.00 -8.17
CA LEU A 482 12.21 9.06 -9.60
C LEU A 482 10.75 8.71 -9.89
N ALA A 483 10.12 9.57 -10.69
CA ALA A 483 8.80 9.32 -11.23
C ALA A 483 8.77 8.06 -12.13
N HIS A 484 7.61 7.40 -12.15
CA HIS A 484 7.25 6.28 -13.04
C HIS A 484 8.23 5.11 -12.95
N SER A 485 8.54 4.69 -11.72
CA SER A 485 9.55 3.68 -11.37
C SER A 485 10.93 3.93 -11.98
N GLY A 486 11.34 5.19 -12.13
CA GLY A 486 12.62 5.54 -12.78
C GLY A 486 12.55 5.56 -14.30
N GLY A 487 11.34 5.64 -14.85
CA GLY A 487 11.08 5.51 -16.28
C GLY A 487 11.46 4.12 -16.79
N THR A 488 12.57 4.05 -17.53
CA THR A 488 13.11 2.78 -18.04
C THR A 488 14.46 2.40 -17.42
N LEU A 489 14.91 3.17 -16.42
CA LEU A 489 16.22 2.98 -15.80
C LEU A 489 16.42 1.59 -15.18
N PRO A 490 15.49 1.02 -14.38
CA PRO A 490 15.67 -0.33 -13.84
C PRO A 490 15.91 -1.39 -14.92
N PHE A 491 15.21 -1.28 -16.05
CA PHE A 491 15.33 -2.20 -17.17
C PHE A 491 16.63 -1.99 -17.96
N LEU A 492 17.09 -0.74 -18.11
CA LEU A 492 18.26 -0.39 -18.92
C LEU A 492 19.58 -0.35 -18.13
N ALA A 493 19.55 -0.44 -16.80
CA ALA A 493 20.73 -0.31 -15.93
C ALA A 493 21.90 -1.23 -16.34
N GLY A 494 21.62 -2.50 -16.63
CA GLY A 494 22.66 -3.45 -17.08
C GLY A 494 23.27 -3.09 -18.43
N ARG A 495 22.46 -2.53 -19.35
CA ARG A 495 22.96 -2.04 -20.64
C ARG A 495 23.81 -0.79 -20.47
N ILE A 496 23.38 0.15 -19.63
CA ILE A 496 24.14 1.37 -19.31
C ILE A 496 25.50 1.01 -18.72
N GLU A 497 25.55 0.12 -17.72
CA GLU A 497 26.81 -0.37 -17.14
C GLU A 497 27.73 -1.01 -18.18
N SER A 498 27.19 -1.90 -19.01
CA SER A 498 27.97 -2.53 -20.07
C SER A 498 28.53 -1.49 -21.05
N CYS A 499 27.72 -0.52 -21.50
CA CYS A 499 28.17 0.55 -22.38
C CYS A 499 29.27 1.41 -21.74
N ILE A 500 29.16 1.76 -20.45
CA ILE A 500 30.19 2.53 -19.74
C ILE A 500 31.53 1.79 -19.74
N LEU A 501 31.52 0.50 -19.38
CA LEU A 501 32.75 -0.30 -19.24
C LEU A 501 33.44 -0.59 -20.58
N HIS A 502 32.67 -0.59 -21.68
CA HIS A 502 33.18 -0.86 -23.03
C HIS A 502 33.41 0.42 -23.86
N ASP A 503 33.17 1.61 -23.30
CA ASP A 503 33.37 2.86 -24.01
C ASP A 503 34.85 3.30 -23.98
N GLY A 504 35.46 3.34 -25.17
CA GLY A 504 36.87 3.72 -25.32
C GLY A 504 37.17 5.17 -24.93
N HIS A 505 36.21 6.09 -25.09
CA HIS A 505 36.37 7.49 -24.72
C HIS A 505 36.38 7.65 -23.19
N LEU A 506 35.43 7.03 -22.49
CA LEU A 506 35.37 7.04 -21.02
C LEU A 506 36.60 6.39 -20.41
N LYS A 507 37.02 5.23 -20.94
CA LYS A 507 38.23 4.52 -20.48
C LYS A 507 39.48 5.38 -20.63
N LYS A 508 39.65 6.05 -21.79
CA LYS A 508 40.80 6.93 -22.04
C LYS A 508 40.89 8.09 -21.03
N HIS A 509 39.75 8.58 -20.55
CA HIS A 509 39.69 9.67 -19.56
C HIS A 509 39.60 9.18 -18.11
N GLY A 510 39.82 7.89 -17.85
CA GLY A 510 39.77 7.32 -16.49
C GLY A 510 38.39 7.33 -15.84
N LYS A 511 37.31 7.54 -16.61
CA LYS A 511 35.93 7.62 -16.11
C LYS A 511 35.27 6.26 -15.87
N THR A 512 35.97 5.17 -16.19
CA THR A 512 35.51 3.80 -15.95
C THR A 512 36.01 3.21 -14.62
N GLU A 513 37.02 3.84 -14.02
CA GLU A 513 37.67 3.36 -12.79
C GLU A 513 37.19 4.19 -11.59
N ARG A 514 37.03 3.55 -10.41
CA ARG A 514 36.67 4.21 -9.13
C ARG A 514 35.30 4.95 -9.11
N ARG A 515 34.46 4.77 -10.12
CA ARG A 515 33.06 5.22 -10.08
C ARG A 515 32.20 4.26 -9.25
N ARG A 516 31.14 4.79 -8.65
CA ARG A 516 30.06 3.97 -8.12
C ARG A 516 29.22 3.44 -9.28
N ASN A 517 28.88 2.16 -9.27
CA ASN A 517 28.10 1.58 -10.37
C ASN A 517 26.61 1.99 -10.24
N VAL A 518 25.86 1.87 -11.34
CA VAL A 518 24.43 2.24 -11.42
C VAL A 518 23.61 1.47 -10.39
N TRP A 519 23.92 0.19 -10.16
CA TRP A 519 23.22 -0.64 -9.17
C TRP A 519 23.46 -0.18 -7.74
N ASP A 520 24.67 0.27 -7.41
CA ASP A 520 24.99 0.83 -6.09
C ASP A 520 24.15 2.10 -5.88
N ILE A 521 24.09 2.98 -6.88
CA ILE A 521 23.34 4.25 -6.80
C ILE A 521 21.83 3.98 -6.70
N LEU A 522 21.31 2.99 -7.45
CA LEU A 522 19.93 2.52 -7.32
C LEU A 522 19.58 2.04 -5.91
N LYS A 523 20.53 1.38 -5.23
CA LYS A 523 20.33 0.84 -3.88
C LYS A 523 20.59 1.82 -2.74
N THR A 524 21.31 2.91 -2.97
CA THR A 524 21.67 3.84 -1.88
C THR A 524 21.11 5.24 -2.02
N ASN A 525 20.99 5.77 -3.25
CA ASN A 525 20.64 7.18 -3.49
C ASN A 525 19.29 7.35 -4.19
N ILE A 526 18.86 6.37 -4.98
CA ILE A 526 17.63 6.48 -5.77
C ILE A 526 16.48 5.77 -5.06
N TYR A 527 15.35 6.44 -4.92
CA TYR A 527 14.06 5.85 -4.62
C TYR A 527 13.24 5.83 -5.90
N LEU A 528 12.31 4.88 -6.03
CA LEU A 528 11.44 4.77 -7.19
C LEU A 528 9.99 4.84 -6.70
N ASP A 529 9.14 5.59 -7.37
CA ASP A 529 7.70 5.41 -7.17
C ASP A 529 7.23 4.06 -7.76
N ALA A 530 6.01 3.65 -7.43
CA ALA A 530 5.36 2.45 -7.95
C ALA A 530 4.32 2.78 -9.04
N VAL A 531 4.44 3.91 -9.74
CA VAL A 531 3.57 4.30 -10.85
C VAL A 531 4.04 3.59 -12.12
N ILE A 532 3.70 2.31 -12.24
CA ILE A 532 4.19 1.42 -13.32
C ILE A 532 3.10 0.51 -13.90
N TYR A 533 1.90 0.53 -13.32
CA TYR A 533 0.67 -0.10 -13.81
C TYR A 533 0.67 -1.63 -13.97
N SER A 534 1.83 -2.30 -13.84
CA SER A 534 1.99 -3.73 -14.06
C SER A 534 3.01 -4.34 -13.09
N GLU A 535 2.71 -5.56 -12.63
CA GLU A 535 3.63 -6.34 -11.79
C GLU A 535 4.98 -6.62 -12.47
N VAL A 536 5.02 -6.64 -13.80
CA VAL A 536 6.25 -6.95 -14.56
C VAL A 536 7.26 -5.82 -14.38
N GLY A 537 6.83 -4.57 -14.58
CA GLY A 537 7.67 -3.40 -14.36
C GLY A 537 8.01 -3.23 -12.88
N LEU A 538 7.04 -3.47 -12.00
CA LEU A 538 7.27 -3.35 -10.55
C LEU A 538 8.30 -4.37 -10.03
N LYS A 539 8.29 -5.62 -10.52
CA LYS A 539 9.31 -6.62 -10.18
C LYS A 539 10.71 -6.21 -10.66
N ALA A 540 10.82 -5.62 -11.84
CA ALA A 540 12.10 -5.09 -12.32
C ALA A 540 12.61 -3.92 -11.44
N ALA A 541 11.73 -3.01 -11.03
CA ALA A 541 12.06 -1.94 -10.09
C ALA A 541 12.48 -2.49 -8.71
N LEU A 542 11.77 -3.52 -8.23
CA LEU A 542 12.07 -4.23 -6.99
C LEU A 542 13.47 -4.88 -7.03
N ASP A 543 13.82 -5.59 -8.10
CA ASP A 543 15.12 -6.23 -8.25
C ASP A 543 16.26 -5.20 -8.34
N ALA A 544 15.98 -4.03 -8.93
CA ALA A 544 16.94 -2.95 -9.10
C ALA A 544 17.27 -2.21 -7.79
N SER A 545 16.23 -1.76 -7.06
CA SER A 545 16.40 -0.86 -5.90
C SER A 545 16.06 -1.48 -4.55
N GLY A 546 15.33 -2.60 -4.51
CA GLY A 546 14.85 -3.22 -3.27
C GLY A 546 13.50 -2.67 -2.79
N ALA A 547 12.76 -3.50 -2.04
CA ALA A 547 11.40 -3.19 -1.60
C ALA A 547 11.31 -1.99 -0.65
N ASP A 548 12.38 -1.72 0.10
CA ASP A 548 12.49 -0.59 1.04
C ASP A 548 12.72 0.75 0.31
N ARG A 549 12.84 0.75 -1.02
CA ARG A 549 13.06 1.93 -1.84
C ARG A 549 11.99 2.16 -2.90
N LEU A 550 10.89 1.40 -2.84
CA LEU A 550 9.69 1.61 -3.65
C LEU A 550 8.61 2.33 -2.84
N LEU A 551 7.94 3.32 -3.45
CA LEU A 551 6.90 4.12 -2.80
C LEU A 551 5.65 4.23 -3.67
N PHE A 552 4.47 4.01 -3.09
CA PHE A 552 3.20 4.11 -3.82
C PHE A 552 2.90 5.53 -4.33
N GLY A 553 2.28 5.61 -5.50
CA GLY A 553 1.88 6.84 -6.16
C GLY A 553 0.69 6.64 -7.09
N THR A 554 -0.06 7.71 -7.38
CA THR A 554 -1.25 7.65 -8.26
C THR A 554 -1.12 8.42 -9.57
N ASP A 555 -0.27 9.43 -9.60
CA ASP A 555 -0.18 10.45 -10.65
C ASP A 555 -1.51 11.22 -10.87
N HIS A 556 -2.35 11.29 -9.82
CA HIS A 556 -3.55 12.10 -9.83
C HIS A 556 -3.21 13.58 -10.01
N PRO A 557 -3.95 14.36 -10.82
CA PRO A 557 -5.23 14.00 -11.46
C PRO A 557 -5.13 13.65 -12.96
N PHE A 558 -3.96 13.27 -13.50
CA PHE A 558 -3.75 13.30 -14.94
C PHE A 558 -4.48 12.21 -15.75
N PHE A 559 -4.86 11.10 -15.11
CA PHE A 559 -5.52 9.97 -15.78
C PHE A 559 -6.90 9.67 -15.17
N PRO A 560 -7.88 10.58 -15.36
CA PRO A 560 -9.24 10.40 -14.85
C PRO A 560 -9.98 9.31 -15.65
N PRO A 561 -11.08 8.76 -15.11
CA PRO A 561 -12.00 7.92 -15.87
C PRO A 561 -12.55 8.66 -17.10
N LEU A 562 -12.71 7.95 -18.21
CA LEU A 562 -13.29 8.49 -19.44
C LEU A 562 -14.79 8.17 -19.59
N GLU A 563 -15.30 7.23 -18.80
CA GLU A 563 -16.72 6.87 -18.77
C GLU A 563 -17.45 7.77 -17.77
N GLU A 564 -18.58 8.37 -18.17
CA GLU A 564 -19.30 9.39 -17.38
C GLU A 564 -19.72 8.92 -15.98
N ASP A 565 -20.02 7.63 -15.81
CA ASP A 565 -20.48 7.05 -14.54
C ASP A 565 -19.35 6.41 -13.71
N ALA A 566 -18.12 6.33 -14.25
CA ALA A 566 -17.01 5.69 -13.57
C ALA A 566 -16.42 6.62 -12.50
N LYS A 567 -16.62 6.24 -11.23
CA LYS A 567 -16.06 6.97 -10.09
C LYS A 567 -14.65 6.52 -9.74
N GLU A 568 -14.38 5.21 -9.82
CA GLU A 568 -13.07 4.66 -9.49
C GLU A 568 -12.05 4.90 -10.61
N TRP A 569 -10.85 5.31 -10.22
CA TRP A 569 -9.77 5.58 -11.15
C TRP A 569 -9.02 4.29 -11.47
N HIS A 570 -9.17 3.80 -12.71
CA HIS A 570 -8.44 2.62 -13.16
C HIS A 570 -6.92 2.79 -13.03
N SER A 571 -6.42 4.01 -13.23
CA SER A 571 -5.01 4.40 -13.03
C SER A 571 -4.50 4.09 -11.62
N VAL A 572 -5.35 4.24 -10.59
CA VAL A 572 -5.02 3.92 -9.20
C VAL A 572 -5.08 2.41 -8.96
N ASN A 573 -6.18 1.77 -9.36
CA ASN A 573 -6.41 0.34 -9.18
C ASN A 573 -5.34 -0.53 -9.89
N ALA A 574 -4.80 -0.05 -11.01
CA ALA A 574 -3.71 -0.70 -11.71
C ALA A 574 -2.41 -0.75 -10.87
N ASN A 575 -2.06 0.35 -10.18
CA ASN A 575 -0.88 0.39 -9.31
C ASN A 575 -1.08 -0.41 -8.02
N TYR A 576 -2.27 -0.35 -7.39
CA TYR A 576 -2.62 -1.25 -6.29
C TYR A 576 -2.52 -2.72 -6.71
N GLY A 577 -3.05 -3.05 -7.89
CA GLY A 577 -2.99 -4.40 -8.45
C GLY A 577 -1.56 -4.85 -8.74
N ALA A 578 -0.69 -3.95 -9.25
CA ALA A 578 0.72 -4.24 -9.48
C ALA A 578 1.44 -4.59 -8.18
N ILE A 579 1.25 -3.79 -7.12
CA ILE A 579 1.85 -4.04 -5.79
C ILE A 579 1.32 -5.35 -5.20
N SER A 580 0.00 -5.55 -5.20
CA SER A 580 -0.62 -6.76 -4.65
C SER A 580 -0.09 -8.03 -5.33
N LYS A 581 0.11 -8.01 -6.65
CA LYS A 581 0.64 -9.17 -7.38
C LYS A 581 2.15 -9.34 -7.24
N ALA A 582 2.92 -8.24 -7.18
CA ALA A 582 4.37 -8.31 -6.99
C ALA A 582 4.75 -8.82 -5.58
N PHE A 583 3.93 -8.52 -4.58
CA PHE A 583 4.12 -8.90 -3.18
C PHE A 583 3.01 -9.82 -2.66
N PHE A 584 2.46 -10.69 -3.51
CA PHE A 584 1.31 -11.57 -3.23
C PHE A 584 1.41 -12.35 -1.91
N ASP A 585 2.64 -12.53 -1.43
CA ASP A 585 3.03 -13.36 -0.32
C ASP A 585 3.90 -12.59 0.71
N GLU A 586 4.02 -11.28 0.55
CA GLU A 586 4.93 -10.44 1.35
C GLU A 586 4.20 -9.23 1.90
N ASP A 587 3.08 -9.45 2.60
CA ASP A 587 2.18 -8.40 3.10
C ASP A 587 2.92 -7.25 3.79
N ARG A 588 3.91 -7.53 4.64
CA ARG A 588 4.71 -6.48 5.30
C ARG A 588 5.48 -5.61 4.29
N LYS A 589 6.04 -6.21 3.22
CA LYS A 589 6.70 -5.45 2.15
C LYS A 589 5.68 -4.71 1.30
N ALA A 590 4.54 -5.32 0.99
CA ALA A 590 3.45 -4.63 0.30
C ALA A 590 3.01 -3.38 1.06
N GLN A 591 2.76 -3.50 2.37
CA GLN A 591 2.42 -2.39 3.26
C GLN A 591 3.55 -1.35 3.36
N ALA A 592 4.82 -1.78 3.35
CA ALA A 592 5.95 -0.86 3.29
C ALA A 592 5.93 -0.04 1.99
N VAL A 593 5.70 -0.66 0.83
CA VAL A 593 5.59 0.05 -0.45
C VAL A 593 4.35 0.97 -0.49
N LEU A 594 3.22 0.51 0.05
CA LEU A 594 1.97 1.28 0.10
C LEU A 594 2.05 2.54 0.96
N GLY A 595 2.94 2.58 1.95
CA GLY A 595 3.16 3.81 2.70
C GLY A 595 4.23 3.77 3.78
N GLY A 596 4.56 2.61 4.36
CA GLY A 596 5.58 2.51 5.40
C GLY A 596 6.95 3.10 5.00
N ASN A 597 7.35 2.93 3.73
CA ASN A 597 8.55 3.52 3.18
C ASN A 597 8.44 5.05 3.10
N ALA A 598 7.32 5.57 2.60
CA ALA A 598 7.08 7.01 2.53
C ALA A 598 7.13 7.64 3.94
N MET A 599 6.46 7.02 4.91
CA MET A 599 6.47 7.46 6.32
C MET A 599 7.90 7.56 6.86
N ARG A 600 8.72 6.52 6.66
CA ARG A 600 10.12 6.48 7.11
C ARG A 600 11.01 7.49 6.38
N ILE A 601 10.94 7.52 5.05
CA ILE A 601 11.84 8.31 4.21
C ILE A 601 11.53 9.81 4.36
N LEU A 602 10.24 10.15 4.38
CA LEU A 602 9.76 11.52 4.44
C LEU A 602 9.46 11.99 5.86
N LYS A 603 9.70 11.19 6.91
CA LYS A 603 9.45 11.60 8.30
C LYS A 603 8.02 12.16 8.47
N ILE A 604 7.05 11.40 7.98
CA ILE A 604 5.62 11.69 8.08
C ILE A 604 5.10 10.97 9.33
N GLU A 605 4.27 11.66 10.11
CA GLU A 605 3.68 11.17 11.38
C GLU A 605 2.38 10.41 11.16
#